data_AF-A0A1G6UWM5-F1
#
_entry.id   AF-A0A1G6UWM5-F1
#
_cell.length_a   1.000
_cell.length_b   1.000
_cell.length_c   1.000
_cell.angle_alpha   90.00
_cell.angle_beta   90.00
_cell.angle_gamma   90.00
#
_symmetry.space_group_name_H-M   'P 1'
#
loop_
_entity.id
_entity.type
_entity.pdbx_description
1 polymer ?
#
loop_
_entity_poly.entity_id
_entity_poly.type
_entity_poly.pdbx_seq_one_letter_code
_entity_poly.pdbx_strand_id
1 'polypeptide(L)'
;MSRNTPRLITAPLALLLATLLLVVGLAGGATAAKLITGKQIKNGTITSVDLKNGSATGVDVKNGSVTGVDVKDGSLTGIDVKAGSLGPDRLAPAVLNEVRVHDAPDHNLGTCSDTGLDDCAAVAATPIGSGTWLVVGTLSVDNFDGPALALTDRCGLVRGDSVLAEARTPLAANGTPGETESLTLQQVVVSTDATPVSIRCTEMPGESIRVGSPTITALRVR
;
A
#
# COMPACT_ATOMS: atom_id res chain seq x y z
N MET A 1 -109.96 -25.33 6.91
CA MET A 1 -109.07 -24.38 7.61
C MET A 1 -108.05 -25.15 8.43
N SER A 2 -106.82 -24.64 8.49
CA SER A 2 -105.66 -25.09 9.27
C SER A 2 -104.91 -26.33 8.78
N ARG A 3 -103.79 -26.11 8.07
CA ARG A 3 -102.66 -27.06 7.99
C ARG A 3 -101.53 -26.49 8.86
N ASN A 4 -101.26 -27.16 9.97
CA ASN A 4 -100.06 -26.99 10.79
C ASN A 4 -98.81 -27.34 9.96
N THR A 5 -97.87 -26.42 9.84
CA THR A 5 -96.49 -26.72 9.42
C THR A 5 -95.64 -27.00 10.65
N PRO A 6 -94.98 -28.16 10.78
CA PRO A 6 -94.05 -28.41 11.88
C PRO A 6 -92.77 -27.57 11.69
N ARG A 7 -92.31 -26.98 12.80
CA ARG A 7 -91.08 -26.19 12.90
C ARG A 7 -89.85 -27.09 12.68
N LEU A 8 -88.96 -26.68 11.77
CA LEU A 8 -87.67 -27.31 11.49
C LEU A 8 -86.77 -27.28 12.75
N ILE A 9 -86.30 -28.44 13.19
CA ILE A 9 -85.31 -28.66 14.28
C ILE A 9 -83.91 -28.93 13.68
N THR A 10 -83.47 -28.15 12.69
CA THR A 10 -82.19 -28.38 11.97
C THR A 10 -81.07 -27.39 12.30
N ALA A 11 -81.34 -26.39 13.16
CA ALA A 11 -80.39 -25.33 13.49
C ALA A 11 -79.09 -25.75 14.23
N PRO A 12 -79.06 -26.74 15.17
CA PRO A 12 -77.88 -26.95 16.01
C PRO A 12 -76.72 -27.63 15.29
N LEU A 13 -76.99 -28.60 14.40
CA LEU A 13 -75.92 -29.27 13.63
C LEU A 13 -75.29 -28.36 12.60
N ALA A 14 -76.07 -27.53 11.92
CA ALA A 14 -75.56 -26.59 10.92
C ALA A 14 -74.62 -25.55 11.56
N LEU A 15 -74.95 -25.09 12.77
CA LEU A 15 -74.11 -24.14 13.50
C LEU A 15 -72.80 -24.79 13.98
N LEU A 16 -72.85 -26.04 14.47
CA LEU A 16 -71.65 -26.79 14.87
C LEU A 16 -70.72 -27.08 13.68
N LEU A 17 -71.28 -27.39 12.52
CA LEU A 17 -70.48 -27.60 11.31
C LEU A 17 -69.84 -26.29 10.83
N ALA A 18 -70.59 -25.19 10.87
CA ALA A 18 -70.11 -23.87 10.49
C ALA A 18 -69.01 -23.37 11.42
N THR A 19 -69.14 -23.56 12.74
CA THR A 19 -68.09 -23.20 13.70
C THR A 19 -66.86 -24.08 13.57
N LEU A 20 -67.02 -25.38 13.30
CA LEU A 20 -65.89 -26.28 13.05
C LEU A 20 -65.12 -25.89 11.78
N LEU A 21 -65.83 -25.62 10.69
CA LEU A 21 -65.23 -25.15 9.43
C LEU A 21 -64.55 -23.79 9.60
N LEU A 22 -65.12 -22.89 10.39
CA LEU A 22 -64.53 -21.59 10.69
C LEU A 22 -63.25 -21.75 11.54
N VAL A 23 -63.25 -22.61 12.55
CA VAL A 23 -62.06 -22.88 13.38
C VAL A 23 -60.95 -23.51 12.55
N VAL A 24 -61.27 -24.47 11.68
CA VAL A 24 -60.28 -25.09 10.77
C VAL A 24 -59.77 -24.09 9.72
N GLY A 25 -60.66 -23.23 9.20
CA GLY A 25 -60.30 -22.17 8.25
C GLY A 25 -59.41 -21.08 8.85
N LEU A 26 -59.57 -20.77 10.14
CA LEU A 26 -58.77 -19.78 10.86
C LEU A 26 -57.49 -20.35 11.48
N ALA A 27 -57.41 -21.67 11.72
CA ALA A 27 -56.22 -22.32 12.27
C ALA A 27 -55.03 -22.43 11.27
N GLY A 28 -55.24 -22.09 9.99
CA GLY A 28 -54.22 -22.23 8.94
C GLY A 28 -53.23 -21.06 8.78
N GLY A 29 -53.27 -20.05 9.65
CA GLY A 29 -52.67 -18.74 9.35
C GLY A 29 -51.38 -18.35 10.09
N ALA A 30 -50.70 -19.24 10.81
CA ALA A 30 -49.40 -18.90 11.40
C ALA A 30 -48.29 -19.17 10.38
N THR A 31 -48.09 -18.24 9.44
CA THR A 31 -46.89 -18.28 8.59
C THR A 31 -45.67 -18.07 9.48
N ALA A 32 -44.96 -19.15 9.81
CA ALA A 32 -43.58 -19.05 10.26
C ALA A 32 -42.85 -18.10 9.29
N ALA A 33 -42.24 -17.03 9.81
CA ALA A 33 -41.61 -15.99 9.00
C ALA A 33 -40.66 -16.65 8.00
N LYS A 34 -41.11 -16.76 6.75
CA LYS A 34 -40.37 -17.46 5.71
C LYS A 34 -39.23 -16.52 5.32
N LEU A 35 -38.00 -16.89 5.69
CA LEU A 35 -36.82 -16.13 5.32
C LEU A 35 -36.77 -15.98 3.80
N ILE A 36 -36.71 -14.73 3.32
CA ILE A 36 -36.44 -14.45 1.92
C ILE A 36 -34.94 -14.71 1.71
N THR A 37 -34.63 -15.72 0.91
CA THR A 37 -33.26 -16.05 0.53
C THR A 37 -32.92 -15.39 -0.81
N GLY A 38 -31.63 -15.32 -1.16
CA GLY A 38 -31.18 -14.80 -2.46
C GLY A 38 -31.84 -15.49 -3.66
N LYS A 39 -32.27 -16.76 -3.53
CA LYS A 39 -32.98 -17.50 -4.60
C LYS A 39 -34.36 -16.91 -4.93
N GLN A 40 -34.95 -16.16 -4.02
CA GLN A 40 -36.25 -15.54 -4.18
C GLN A 40 -36.15 -14.09 -4.67
N ILE A 41 -34.93 -13.56 -4.78
CA ILE A 41 -34.65 -12.19 -5.22
C ILE A 41 -34.19 -12.25 -6.68
N LYS A 42 -34.83 -11.48 -7.54
CA LYS A 42 -34.45 -11.38 -8.95
C LYS A 42 -33.22 -10.48 -9.08
N ASN A 43 -32.28 -10.83 -9.97
CA ASN A 43 -31.10 -10.00 -10.21
C ASN A 43 -31.47 -8.59 -10.66
N GLY A 44 -30.73 -7.60 -10.14
CA GLY A 44 -30.90 -6.18 -10.49
C GLY A 44 -32.12 -5.50 -9.87
N THR A 45 -32.87 -6.16 -8.97
CA THR A 45 -34.04 -5.54 -8.32
C THR A 45 -33.73 -4.88 -6.98
N ILE A 46 -32.55 -5.11 -6.40
CA ILE A 46 -32.11 -4.47 -5.16
C ILE A 46 -31.32 -3.21 -5.52
N THR A 47 -31.73 -2.09 -4.95
CA THR A 47 -31.10 -0.79 -5.12
C THR A 47 -30.64 -0.25 -3.77
N SER A 48 -29.99 0.92 -3.75
CA SER A 48 -29.51 1.52 -2.50
C SER A 48 -30.63 1.86 -1.53
N VAL A 49 -31.87 2.12 -1.99
CA VAL A 49 -33.00 2.44 -1.09
C VAL A 49 -33.54 1.22 -0.34
N ASP A 50 -33.25 0.02 -0.84
CA ASP A 50 -33.66 -1.25 -0.21
C ASP A 50 -32.67 -1.68 0.89
N LEU A 51 -31.52 -1.01 1.00
CA LEU A 51 -30.46 -1.32 1.95
C LEU A 51 -30.38 -0.26 3.04
N LYS A 52 -30.35 -0.69 4.30
CA LYS A 52 -30.09 0.22 5.42
C LYS A 52 -28.62 0.63 5.42
N ASN A 53 -28.33 1.90 5.68
CA ASN A 53 -26.95 2.37 5.81
C ASN A 53 -26.16 1.52 6.82
N GLY A 54 -25.00 1.03 6.39
CA GLY A 54 -24.10 0.18 7.18
C GLY A 54 -24.58 -1.27 7.38
N SER A 55 -25.66 -1.71 6.71
CA SER A 55 -26.11 -3.11 6.82
C SER A 55 -25.32 -4.10 5.98
N ALA A 56 -24.53 -3.61 5.02
CA ALA A 56 -23.59 -4.41 4.24
C ALA A 56 -22.17 -4.02 4.64
N THR A 57 -21.42 -4.99 5.14
CA THR A 57 -20.05 -4.83 5.63
C THR A 57 -19.11 -5.77 4.87
N GLY A 58 -17.80 -5.70 5.18
CA GLY A 58 -16.82 -6.55 4.51
C GLY A 58 -17.09 -8.06 4.64
N VAL A 59 -17.73 -8.51 5.73
CA VAL A 59 -18.03 -9.95 5.90
C VAL A 59 -19.15 -10.45 4.97
N ASP A 60 -19.97 -9.53 4.46
CA ASP A 60 -21.06 -9.83 3.54
C ASP A 60 -20.58 -9.88 2.08
N VAL A 61 -19.34 -9.42 1.82
CA VAL A 61 -18.72 -9.38 0.50
C VAL A 61 -17.79 -10.57 0.34
N LYS A 62 -17.97 -11.31 -0.76
CA LYS A 62 -17.07 -12.43 -1.08
C LYS A 62 -15.66 -11.90 -1.35
N ASN A 63 -14.65 -12.49 -0.70
CA ASN A 63 -13.25 -12.12 -0.94
C ASN A 63 -12.89 -12.19 -2.43
N GLY A 64 -12.27 -11.11 -2.92
CA GLY A 64 -11.85 -10.97 -4.32
C GLY A 64 -12.98 -10.71 -5.32
N SER A 65 -14.24 -10.54 -4.89
CA SER A 65 -15.34 -10.24 -5.82
C SER A 65 -15.43 -8.77 -6.22
N VAL A 66 -14.81 -7.87 -5.46
CA VAL A 66 -14.71 -6.44 -5.79
C VAL A 66 -13.39 -6.22 -6.51
N THR A 67 -13.49 -5.72 -7.73
CA THR A 67 -12.36 -5.43 -8.62
C THR A 67 -12.35 -3.95 -9.01
N GLY A 68 -11.37 -3.52 -9.79
CA GLY A 68 -11.26 -2.12 -10.22
C GLY A 68 -12.51 -1.62 -10.97
N VAL A 69 -13.24 -2.47 -11.70
CA VAL A 69 -14.44 -2.05 -12.45
C VAL A 69 -15.63 -1.73 -11.56
N ASP A 70 -15.63 -2.24 -10.32
CA ASP A 70 -16.68 -2.01 -9.33
C ASP A 70 -16.45 -0.70 -8.55
N VAL A 71 -15.27 -0.11 -8.68
CA VAL A 71 -14.85 1.11 -7.98
C VAL A 71 -14.83 2.26 -8.97
N LYS A 72 -15.45 3.37 -8.60
CA LYS A 72 -15.43 4.58 -9.42
C LYS A 72 -14.04 5.24 -9.35
N ASP A 73 -13.51 5.64 -10.50
CA ASP A 73 -12.25 6.37 -10.55
C ASP A 73 -12.28 7.63 -9.68
N GLY A 74 -11.25 7.78 -8.84
CA GLY A 74 -11.10 8.89 -7.91
C GLY A 74 -12.02 8.84 -6.67
N SER A 75 -12.79 7.77 -6.45
CA SER A 75 -13.65 7.68 -5.26
C SER A 75 -12.93 7.23 -3.99
N LEU A 76 -11.75 6.62 -4.12
CA LEU A 76 -10.92 6.22 -2.99
C LEU A 76 -9.82 7.27 -2.75
N THR A 77 -9.66 7.65 -1.49
CA THR A 77 -8.66 8.60 -1.02
C THR A 77 -7.71 7.93 -0.02
N GLY A 78 -6.70 8.67 0.45
CA GLY A 78 -5.79 8.17 1.49
C GLY A 78 -6.48 7.80 2.81
N ILE A 79 -7.66 8.36 3.11
CA ILE A 79 -8.43 8.04 4.33
C ILE A 79 -9.03 6.63 4.25
N ASP A 80 -9.35 6.16 3.04
CA ASP A 80 -9.95 4.84 2.81
C ASP A 80 -8.92 3.71 2.84
N VAL A 81 -7.62 4.05 2.85
CA VAL A 81 -6.51 3.12 2.79
C VAL A 81 -5.73 3.13 4.09
N LYS A 82 -5.66 1.98 4.76
CA LYS A 82 -4.80 1.82 5.93
C LYS A 82 -3.34 2.07 5.55
N ALA A 83 -2.65 2.94 6.27
CA ALA A 83 -1.23 3.19 6.09
C ALA A 83 -0.41 1.88 6.10
N GLY A 84 0.49 1.72 5.13
CA GLY A 84 1.32 0.52 4.95
C GLY A 84 0.60 -0.70 4.38
N SER A 85 -0.70 -0.64 4.05
CA SER A 85 -1.42 -1.78 3.45
C SER A 85 -1.20 -1.97 1.94
N LEU A 86 -0.59 -0.98 1.28
CA LEU A 86 -0.17 -1.01 -0.11
C LEU A 86 1.35 -1.09 -0.17
N GLY A 87 1.87 -2.31 -0.37
CA GLY A 87 3.29 -2.53 -0.68
C GLY A 87 3.62 -2.18 -2.14
N PRO A 88 4.91 -2.02 -2.48
CA PRO A 88 5.35 -1.70 -3.83
C PRO A 88 4.90 -2.74 -4.88
N ASP A 89 4.73 -4.00 -4.48
CA ASP A 89 4.20 -5.10 -5.30
C ASP A 89 2.71 -4.94 -5.66
N ARG A 90 1.98 -4.13 -4.89
CA ARG A 90 0.54 -3.88 -5.06
C ARG A 90 0.25 -2.58 -5.82
N LEU A 91 1.29 -1.82 -6.16
CA LEU A 91 1.17 -0.60 -6.96
C LEU A 91 1.44 -0.93 -8.42
N ALA A 92 0.63 -0.37 -9.32
CA ALA A 92 0.92 -0.49 -10.74
C ALA A 92 2.30 0.14 -11.04
N PRO A 93 3.14 -0.47 -11.90
CA PRO A 93 4.46 0.07 -12.24
C PRO A 93 4.43 1.54 -12.71
N ALA A 94 3.30 1.97 -13.28
CA ALA A 94 3.07 3.36 -13.69
C ALA A 94 3.12 4.36 -12.52
N VAL A 95 2.70 3.97 -11.31
CA VAL A 95 2.77 4.81 -10.11
C VAL A 95 4.21 4.94 -9.60
N LEU A 96 5.03 3.91 -9.81
CA LEU A 96 6.45 3.87 -9.42
C LEU A 96 7.38 4.57 -10.43
N ASN A 97 6.85 5.03 -11.57
CA ASN A 97 7.65 5.66 -12.62
C ASN A 97 8.01 7.14 -12.32
N GLU A 98 7.39 7.75 -11.31
CA GLU A 98 7.64 9.15 -10.95
C GLU A 98 8.54 9.30 -9.73
N VAL A 99 8.42 8.42 -8.73
CA VAL A 99 9.23 8.46 -7.51
C VAL A 99 9.81 7.08 -7.28
N ARG A 100 11.15 7.00 -7.18
CA ARG A 100 11.88 5.78 -6.80
C ARG A 100 12.63 6.08 -5.52
N VAL A 101 12.37 5.29 -4.47
CA VAL A 101 13.15 5.34 -3.22
C VAL A 101 13.81 3.98 -3.07
N HIS A 102 15.12 3.97 -2.90
CA HIS A 102 15.91 2.77 -2.65
C HIS A 102 16.68 2.94 -1.35
N ASP A 103 16.26 2.21 -0.32
CA ASP A 103 16.97 2.09 0.95
C ASP A 103 17.90 0.87 0.88
N ALA A 104 19.18 1.08 1.17
CA ALA A 104 20.19 0.03 1.22
C ALA A 104 20.65 -0.21 2.67
N PRO A 105 21.12 -1.43 2.99
CA PRO A 105 21.65 -1.73 4.32
C PRO A 105 22.94 -0.96 4.56
N ASP A 106 23.34 -0.89 5.83
CA ASP A 106 24.62 -0.33 6.20
C ASP A 106 25.78 -1.09 5.55
N HIS A 107 26.83 -0.37 5.19
CA HIS A 107 27.98 -0.91 4.47
C HIS A 107 29.27 -0.50 5.17
N ASN A 108 30.11 -1.46 5.54
CA ASN A 108 31.50 -1.15 5.86
C ASN A 108 32.21 -0.93 4.54
N LEU A 109 32.84 0.23 4.39
CA LEU A 109 33.58 0.53 3.18
C LEU A 109 34.78 -0.43 3.07
N GLY A 110 35.28 -0.54 1.85
CA GLY A 110 36.57 -1.13 1.59
C GLY A 110 37.42 -0.12 0.85
N THR A 111 38.74 -0.27 0.93
CA THR A 111 39.69 0.63 0.28
C THR A 111 39.46 0.69 -1.24
N CYS A 112 39.28 1.89 -1.78
CA CYS A 112 39.29 2.20 -3.22
C CYS A 112 40.25 3.37 -3.49
N SER A 113 40.43 3.79 -4.75
CA SER A 113 41.35 4.90 -5.05
C SER A 113 40.74 6.23 -4.65
N ASP A 114 41.40 7.01 -3.79
CA ASP A 114 40.96 8.35 -3.38
C ASP A 114 40.86 9.37 -4.53
N THR A 115 41.31 8.99 -5.72
CA THR A 115 41.35 9.86 -6.90
C THR A 115 40.06 9.83 -7.71
N GLY A 116 39.24 8.77 -7.59
CA GLY A 116 37.97 8.61 -8.31
C GLY A 116 36.90 7.97 -7.42
N LEU A 117 35.63 8.33 -7.62
CA LEU A 117 34.51 7.61 -6.98
C LEU A 117 34.01 6.45 -7.85
N ASP A 118 34.46 6.38 -9.10
CA ASP A 118 34.03 5.47 -10.17
C ASP A 118 34.56 4.04 -10.01
N ASP A 119 35.61 3.82 -9.22
CA ASP A 119 36.18 2.51 -8.90
C ASP A 119 35.71 1.96 -7.54
N CYS A 120 35.19 2.82 -6.66
CA CYS A 120 34.63 2.42 -5.37
C CYS A 120 33.34 1.59 -5.53
N ALA A 121 33.12 0.62 -4.64
CA ALA A 121 31.88 -0.15 -4.64
C ALA A 121 30.65 0.72 -4.37
N ALA A 122 29.54 0.42 -5.04
CA ALA A 122 28.28 1.09 -4.78
C ALA A 122 27.69 0.61 -3.44
N VAL A 123 27.45 1.56 -2.52
CA VAL A 123 26.77 1.28 -1.24
C VAL A 123 25.24 1.32 -1.39
N ALA A 124 24.74 2.03 -2.40
CA ALA A 124 23.35 2.03 -2.83
C ALA A 124 23.29 2.28 -4.34
N ALA A 125 22.34 1.69 -5.04
CA ALA A 125 22.17 1.93 -6.47
C ALA A 125 20.70 1.82 -6.90
N THR A 126 20.23 2.77 -7.71
CA THR A 126 18.89 2.73 -8.28
C THR A 126 18.95 2.97 -9.79
N PRO A 127 18.34 2.09 -10.61
CA PRO A 127 18.18 2.38 -12.02
C PRO A 127 17.27 3.60 -12.17
N ILE A 128 17.59 4.52 -13.07
CA ILE A 128 16.65 5.55 -13.50
C ILE A 128 16.45 5.42 -15.01
N GLY A 129 15.20 5.44 -15.47
CA GLY A 129 14.88 5.30 -16.88
C GLY A 129 15.14 6.60 -17.65
N SER A 130 14.86 6.60 -18.95
CA SER A 130 14.97 7.80 -19.79
C SER A 130 14.07 8.95 -19.28
N GLY A 131 14.60 10.16 -19.25
CA GLY A 131 13.92 11.37 -18.82
C GLY A 131 14.78 12.24 -17.91
N THR A 132 14.19 13.32 -17.40
CA THR A 132 14.83 14.21 -16.43
C THR A 132 14.46 13.77 -15.02
N TRP A 133 15.45 13.69 -14.14
CA TRP A 133 15.28 13.24 -12.76
C TRP A 133 15.98 14.20 -11.80
N LEU A 134 15.36 14.51 -10.67
CA LEU A 134 16.05 14.99 -9.48
C LEU A 134 16.46 13.76 -8.67
N VAL A 135 17.75 13.55 -8.48
CA VAL A 135 18.28 12.46 -7.66
C VAL A 135 18.85 13.04 -6.38
N VAL A 136 18.41 12.51 -5.25
CA VAL A 136 18.87 12.86 -3.90
C VAL A 136 19.40 11.61 -3.23
N GLY A 137 20.67 11.63 -2.83
CA GLY A 137 21.28 10.61 -1.99
C GLY A 137 21.41 11.12 -0.56
N THR A 138 20.98 10.34 0.42
CA THR A 138 21.17 10.61 1.85
C THR A 138 21.86 9.43 2.50
N LEU A 139 22.81 9.68 3.38
CA LEU A 139 23.50 8.65 4.14
C LEU A 139 24.05 9.22 5.44
N SER A 140 24.35 8.35 6.40
CA SER A 140 25.29 8.69 7.48
C SER A 140 26.66 8.09 7.19
N VAL A 141 27.71 8.76 7.64
CA VAL A 141 29.08 8.25 7.63
C VAL A 141 29.53 8.20 9.08
N ASP A 142 30.02 7.04 9.51
CA ASP A 142 30.58 6.85 10.84
C ASP A 142 32.00 6.28 10.79
N ASN A 143 32.88 6.89 11.60
CA ASN A 143 34.18 6.31 11.95
C ASN A 143 33.90 5.28 13.05
N PHE A 144 33.71 4.00 12.73
CA PHE A 144 33.26 3.03 13.72
C PHE A 144 34.41 2.54 14.64
N ASP A 145 35.56 2.18 14.06
CA ASP A 145 36.69 1.55 14.77
C ASP A 145 38.07 2.17 14.42
N GLY A 146 38.12 3.27 13.66
CA GLY A 146 39.35 3.80 13.06
C GLY A 146 39.89 5.08 13.72
N PRO A 147 41.17 5.42 13.51
CA PRO A 147 41.59 6.80 13.68
C PRO A 147 40.79 7.70 12.72
N ALA A 148 40.66 8.97 13.07
CA ALA A 148 39.81 9.88 12.32
C ALA A 148 40.17 10.04 10.85
N LEU A 149 39.14 10.39 10.07
CA LEU A 149 39.19 10.43 8.62
C LEU A 149 40.19 11.47 8.12
N ALA A 150 40.88 11.12 7.04
CA ALA A 150 41.62 12.10 6.28
C ALA A 150 40.64 13.05 5.57
N LEU A 151 41.03 14.32 5.47
CA LEU A 151 40.16 15.38 4.93
C LEU A 151 39.76 15.16 3.46
N THR A 152 40.32 14.15 2.79
CA THR A 152 40.11 13.83 1.37
C THR A 152 39.01 12.83 1.11
N ASP A 153 38.48 12.15 2.13
CA ASP A 153 37.36 11.24 1.92
C ASP A 153 36.12 11.97 1.47
N ARG A 154 35.41 11.34 0.54
CA ARG A 154 34.20 11.88 -0.05
C ARG A 154 33.24 10.78 -0.44
N CYS A 155 31.97 11.15 -0.46
CA CYS A 155 30.92 10.36 -1.06
C CYS A 155 30.30 11.14 -2.21
N GLY A 156 29.81 10.43 -3.21
CA GLY A 156 29.15 11.05 -4.34
C GLY A 156 28.10 10.19 -5.02
N LEU A 157 27.24 10.88 -5.76
CA LEU A 157 26.36 10.28 -6.74
C LEU A 157 27.17 10.01 -8.00
N VAL A 158 27.21 8.76 -8.42
CA VAL A 158 27.99 8.29 -9.57
C VAL A 158 27.05 7.58 -10.54
N ARG A 159 27.30 7.77 -11.84
CA ARG A 159 26.61 7.07 -12.92
C ARG A 159 27.62 6.65 -13.97
N GLY A 160 27.73 5.35 -14.20
CA GLY A 160 28.84 4.81 -15.01
C GLY A 160 30.16 5.30 -14.40
N ASP A 161 30.97 5.98 -15.22
CA ASP A 161 32.26 6.55 -14.82
C ASP A 161 32.17 8.05 -14.47
N SER A 162 30.96 8.62 -14.46
CA SER A 162 30.74 10.04 -14.21
C SER A 162 30.32 10.31 -12.76
N VAL A 163 31.04 11.21 -12.09
CA VAL A 163 30.64 11.78 -10.81
C VAL A 163 29.63 12.90 -11.06
N LEU A 164 28.42 12.73 -10.56
CA LEU A 164 27.30 13.66 -10.74
C LEU A 164 27.31 14.75 -9.67
N ALA A 165 27.54 14.37 -8.41
CA ALA A 165 27.67 15.28 -7.28
C ALA A 165 28.54 14.58 -6.22
N GLU A 166 29.37 15.32 -5.51
CA GLU A 166 30.21 14.80 -4.45
C GLU A 166 30.31 15.79 -3.30
N ALA A 167 30.57 15.27 -2.11
CA ALA A 167 30.84 16.06 -0.92
C ALA A 167 31.84 15.32 -0.03
N ARG A 168 32.70 16.11 0.62
CA ARG A 168 33.63 15.57 1.62
C ARG A 168 32.86 15.00 2.80
N THR A 169 33.39 13.96 3.42
CA THR A 169 32.83 13.41 4.66
C THR A 169 32.87 14.47 5.76
N PRO A 170 31.75 14.82 6.40
CA PRO A 170 31.68 15.91 7.37
C PRO A 170 32.26 15.59 8.76
N LEU A 171 33.02 14.50 8.91
CA LEU A 171 33.59 14.07 10.18
C LEU A 171 34.81 14.92 10.58
N ALA A 172 34.99 15.14 11.89
CA ALA A 172 36.11 15.90 12.38
C ALA A 172 37.45 15.16 12.17
N ALA A 173 38.45 15.87 11.65
CA ALA A 173 39.82 15.35 11.63
C ALA A 173 40.33 15.12 13.05
N ASN A 174 40.93 13.96 13.31
CA ASN A 174 41.27 13.45 14.65
C ASN A 174 40.08 13.31 15.63
N GLY A 175 38.84 13.21 15.13
CA GLY A 175 37.65 12.85 15.90
C GLY A 175 37.73 11.48 16.60
N THR A 176 36.80 11.23 17.52
CA THR A 176 36.75 9.98 18.29
C THR A 176 36.09 8.85 17.49
N PRO A 177 36.52 7.58 17.65
CA PRO A 177 35.75 6.45 17.15
C PRO A 177 34.31 6.49 17.66
N GLY A 178 33.37 6.15 16.79
CA GLY A 178 31.92 6.24 16.96
C GLY A 178 31.28 7.56 16.49
N GLU A 179 32.06 8.54 16.01
CA GLU A 179 31.50 9.78 15.46
C GLU A 179 30.68 9.49 14.20
N THR A 180 29.45 10.01 14.14
CA THR A 180 28.51 9.79 13.03
C THR A 180 28.00 11.14 12.53
N GLU A 181 28.09 11.35 11.23
CA GLU A 181 27.62 12.58 10.58
C GLU A 181 26.74 12.25 9.37
N SER A 182 25.81 13.15 9.06
CA SER A 182 24.88 12.97 7.93
C SER A 182 25.35 13.72 6.69
N LEU A 183 25.17 13.09 5.53
CA LEU A 183 25.51 13.68 4.24
C LEU A 183 24.34 13.59 3.26
N THR A 184 24.11 14.69 2.54
CA THR A 184 23.10 14.79 1.48
C THR A 184 23.75 15.21 0.18
N LEU A 185 23.47 14.48 -0.89
CA LEU A 185 23.94 14.70 -2.25
C LEU A 185 22.72 14.92 -3.14
N GLN A 186 22.78 15.86 -4.07
CA GLN A 186 21.67 16.13 -4.98
C GLN A 186 22.16 16.54 -6.36
N GLN A 187 21.49 16.06 -7.41
CA GLN A 187 21.77 16.47 -8.78
C GLN A 187 20.54 16.28 -9.67
N VAL A 188 20.40 17.15 -10.68
CA VAL A 188 19.45 16.92 -11.78
C VAL A 188 20.14 16.11 -12.87
N VAL A 189 19.56 14.96 -13.22
CA VAL A 189 20.12 13.99 -14.15
C VAL A 189 19.21 13.84 -15.36
N VAL A 190 19.73 14.13 -16.55
CA VAL A 190 19.06 13.84 -17.82
C VAL A 190 19.56 12.49 -18.31
N SER A 191 18.67 11.51 -18.38
CA SER A 191 18.99 10.13 -18.76
C SER A 191 18.39 9.77 -20.11
N THR A 192 19.15 9.06 -20.93
CA THR A 192 18.67 8.44 -22.18
C THR A 192 18.64 6.91 -22.10
N ASP A 193 19.16 6.35 -21.02
CA ASP A 193 19.28 4.91 -20.78
C ASP A 193 18.75 4.55 -19.38
N ALA A 194 18.95 3.28 -19.02
CA ALA A 194 18.61 2.72 -17.71
C ALA A 194 19.84 2.61 -16.77
N THR A 195 20.93 3.33 -17.05
CA THR A 195 22.16 3.27 -16.25
C THR A 195 21.85 3.74 -14.83
N PRO A 196 22.18 2.93 -13.81
CA PRO A 196 21.87 3.28 -12.44
C PRO A 196 22.66 4.49 -11.96
N VAL A 197 22.04 5.23 -11.05
CA VAL A 197 22.76 6.18 -10.20
C VAL A 197 23.06 5.46 -8.89
N SER A 198 24.32 5.51 -8.48
CA SER A 198 24.82 4.89 -7.25
C SER A 198 25.37 5.93 -6.28
N ILE A 199 25.25 5.68 -4.99
CA ILE A 199 26.10 6.33 -3.98
C ILE A 199 27.37 5.50 -3.88
N ARG A 200 28.52 6.17 -3.93
CA ARG A 200 29.85 5.60 -3.72
C ARG A 200 30.61 6.49 -2.76
N CYS A 201 31.49 5.89 -1.97
CA CYS A 201 32.31 6.60 -0.98
C CYS A 201 33.74 6.07 -1.03
N THR A 202 34.71 6.94 -0.78
CA THR A 202 36.12 6.57 -0.63
C THR A 202 36.43 6.15 0.80
N GLU A 203 37.48 5.36 0.96
CA GLU A 203 38.10 5.04 2.24
C GLU A 203 39.60 4.84 2.03
N MET A 204 40.41 5.56 2.81
CA MET A 204 41.86 5.45 2.74
C MET A 204 42.39 4.23 3.51
N PRO A 205 43.57 3.70 3.11
CA PRO A 205 44.20 2.60 3.83
C PRO A 205 44.46 2.93 5.30
N GLY A 206 43.87 2.15 6.21
CA GLY A 206 44.03 2.29 7.66
C GLY A 206 42.85 2.97 8.37
N GLU A 207 41.82 3.34 7.64
CA GLU A 207 40.54 3.81 8.18
C GLU A 207 39.57 2.65 8.39
N SER A 208 38.44 2.95 9.04
CA SER A 208 37.32 2.01 9.24
C SER A 208 36.02 2.80 9.15
N ILE A 209 35.63 3.11 7.91
CA ILE A 209 34.44 3.90 7.59
C ILE A 209 33.26 2.96 7.40
N ARG A 210 32.14 3.29 8.05
CA ARG A 210 30.85 2.68 7.79
C ARG A 210 29.89 3.73 7.23
N VAL A 211 29.14 3.31 6.22
CA VAL A 211 28.01 4.07 5.69
C VAL A 211 26.73 3.49 6.27
N GLY A 212 25.97 4.34 6.96
CA GLY A 212 24.71 3.97 7.59
C GLY A 212 23.51 4.45 6.78
N SER A 213 22.53 3.55 6.63
CA SER A 213 21.21 3.79 6.02
C SER A 213 21.27 4.62 4.72
N PRO A 214 22.10 4.23 3.74
CA PRO A 214 22.17 4.94 2.48
C PRO A 214 20.85 4.79 1.70
N THR A 215 20.26 5.93 1.33
CA THR A 215 19.01 6.01 0.57
C THR A 215 19.21 6.83 -0.68
N ILE A 216 18.70 6.35 -1.82
CA ILE A 216 18.59 7.12 -3.06
C ILE A 216 17.12 7.36 -3.37
N THR A 217 16.73 8.63 -3.45
CA THR A 217 15.44 9.08 -3.95
C THR A 217 15.61 9.68 -5.34
N ALA A 218 14.98 9.10 -6.36
CA ALA A 218 14.92 9.66 -7.70
C ALA A 218 13.48 10.08 -8.02
N LEU A 219 13.28 11.37 -8.26
CA LEU A 219 12.01 11.98 -8.65
C LEU A 219 12.08 12.40 -10.11
N ARG A 220 11.13 11.94 -10.94
CA ARG A 220 11.04 12.33 -12.34
C ARG A 220 10.48 13.75 -12.44
N VAL A 221 11.23 14.62 -13.12
CA VAL A 221 10.82 16.00 -13.40
C VAL A 221 10.01 16.00 -14.70
N ARG A 222 8.79 16.55 -14.66
CA ARG A 222 7.91 16.75 -15.83
C ARG A 222 8.07 18.14 -16.40
#